data_AF-A0A372GCN8-F1
#
_entry.id   AF-A0A372GCN8-F1
#
_cell.length_a   1.000
_cell.length_b   1.000
_cell.length_c   1.000
_cell.angle_alpha   90.00
_cell.angle_beta   90.00
_cell.angle_gamma   90.00
#
_symmetry.space_group_name_H-M   'P 1'
#
loop_
_entity.id
_entity.type
_entity.pdbx_description
1 polymer ?
#
loop_
_entity_poly.entity_id
_entity_poly.type
_entity_poly.pdbx_seq_one_letter_code
_entity_poly.pdbx_strand_id
1 'polypeptide(L)'
;MTDLTGIEVQEEHIEHLRRFLSDDPSEPNEPTAKDAIAHNLMAYSAFAVAVLRKFSPTYSVPEIIRYVTDLRKAVVADESLQINPRVAEGLIREVLQDETFTDTAPFGADNETMASASFLILLDLCHQAKLDGPEVEEFLQESTDYARR
;
A
#
# COMPACT_ATOMS: atom_id res chain seq x y z
N MET A 1 14.17 12.92 -0.07
CA MET A 1 14.39 11.79 0.85
C MET A 1 14.09 12.30 2.24
N THR A 2 12.94 11.93 2.78
CA THR A 2 12.50 12.32 4.14
C THR A 2 13.44 11.64 5.14
N ASP A 3 13.94 12.40 6.13
CA ASP A 3 14.72 11.81 7.22
C ASP A 3 13.78 10.97 8.10
N LEU A 4 13.99 9.66 8.10
CA LEU A 4 13.21 8.69 8.88
C LEU A 4 13.89 8.33 10.20
N THR A 5 15.02 8.99 10.54
CA THR A 5 15.79 8.68 11.75
C THR A 5 14.96 9.01 12.99
N GLY A 6 14.63 7.98 13.79
CA GLY A 6 13.85 8.11 15.01
C GLY A 6 12.32 8.11 14.80
N ILE A 7 11.84 7.70 13.62
CA ILE A 7 10.44 7.32 13.40
C ILE A 7 10.27 5.87 13.87
N GLU A 8 9.40 5.64 14.85
CA GLU A 8 9.09 4.30 15.36
C GLU A 8 7.62 3.98 15.13
N VAL A 9 7.35 2.81 14.53
CA VAL A 9 5.99 2.27 14.43
C VAL A 9 5.57 1.72 15.80
N GLN A 10 4.70 2.48 16.46
CA GLN A 10 4.03 2.13 17.72
C GLN A 10 2.66 1.48 17.51
N GLU A 11 2.10 0.89 18.58
CA GLU A 11 0.81 0.18 18.60
C GLU A 11 -0.35 1.01 18.01
N GLU A 12 -0.36 2.32 18.23
CA GLU A 12 -1.39 3.22 17.70
C GLU A 12 -1.44 3.26 16.16
N HIS A 13 -0.29 3.12 15.50
CA HIS A 13 -0.21 3.07 14.04
C HIS A 13 -0.72 1.73 13.49
N ILE A 14 -0.48 0.65 14.24
CA ILE A 14 -0.97 -0.70 13.91
C ILE A 14 -2.49 -0.72 14.04
N GLU A 15 -3.02 -0.17 15.13
CA GLU A 15 -4.45 -0.05 15.37
C GLU A 15 -5.14 0.83 14.31
N HIS A 16 -4.50 1.92 13.88
CA HIS A 16 -5.05 2.76 12.81
C HIS A 16 -5.12 2.00 11.48
N LEU A 17 -4.09 1.21 11.14
CA LEU A 17 -4.14 0.32 9.98
C LEU A 17 -5.22 -0.77 10.13
N ARG A 18 -5.36 -1.38 11.31
CA ARG A 18 -6.40 -2.39 11.59
C ARG A 18 -7.79 -1.83 11.31
N ARG A 19 -8.08 -0.61 11.78
CA ARG A 19 -9.36 0.07 11.53
C ARG A 19 -9.58 0.39 10.06
N PHE A 20 -8.54 0.90 9.38
CA PHE A 20 -8.57 1.15 7.95
C PHE A 20 -8.95 -0.11 7.15
N LEU A 21 -8.40 -1.28 7.52
CA LEU A 21 -8.72 -2.54 6.86
C LEU A 21 -10.10 -3.11 7.23
N SER A 22 -10.67 -2.70 8.37
CA SER A 22 -11.95 -3.19 8.89
C SER A 22 -13.16 -2.32 8.50
N ASP A 23 -12.94 -1.27 7.70
CA ASP A 23 -13.95 -0.29 7.28
C ASP A 23 -14.68 0.35 8.48
N ASP A 24 -13.95 0.59 9.59
CA ASP A 24 -14.46 1.26 10.80
C ASP A 24 -14.08 2.75 10.80
N PRO A 25 -15.02 3.67 10.49
CA PRO A 25 -14.76 5.09 10.42
C PRO A 25 -14.74 5.72 11.82
N SER A 26 -13.64 5.57 12.55
CA SER A 26 -13.36 6.40 13.73
C SER A 26 -12.59 7.66 13.31
N GLU A 27 -13.04 8.85 13.73
CA GLU A 27 -12.29 10.09 13.51
C GLU A 27 -10.91 10.00 14.20
N PRO A 28 -9.79 10.11 13.45
CA PRO A 28 -8.48 10.15 14.07
C PRO A 28 -8.30 11.47 14.84
N ASN A 29 -7.58 11.42 15.96
CA ASN A 29 -7.07 12.64 16.59
C ASN A 29 -6.13 13.37 15.61
N GLU A 30 -6.05 14.70 15.67
CA GLU A 30 -5.10 15.47 14.84
C GLU A 30 -3.67 14.93 15.01
N PRO A 31 -3.08 14.31 13.98
CA PRO A 31 -1.78 13.66 14.10
C PRO A 31 -0.68 14.71 14.17
N THR A 32 0.37 14.48 14.96
CA THR A 32 1.58 15.28 14.84
C THR A 32 2.29 14.97 13.52
N ALA A 33 3.24 15.82 13.11
CA ALA A 33 4.03 15.56 11.90
C ALA A 33 4.79 14.23 11.95
N LYS A 34 5.21 13.78 13.15
CA LYS A 34 5.88 12.49 13.32
C LYS A 34 4.90 11.32 13.17
N ASP A 35 3.72 11.45 13.74
CA ASP A 35 2.68 10.42 13.67
C ASP A 35 2.19 10.27 12.22
N ALA A 36 2.10 11.36 11.47
CA ALA A 36 1.80 11.32 10.04
C ALA A 36 2.86 10.57 9.24
N ILE A 37 4.16 10.74 9.56
CA ILE A 37 5.25 10.00 8.90
C ILE A 37 5.18 8.51 9.27
N ALA A 38 5.00 8.19 10.55
CA ALA A 38 4.88 6.81 11.02
C ALA A 38 3.63 6.10 10.44
N HIS A 39 2.51 6.81 10.32
CA HIS A 39 1.31 6.32 9.68
C HIS A 39 1.52 6.03 8.19
N ASN A 40 2.15 6.96 7.45
CA ASN A 40 2.48 6.75 6.04
C ASN A 40 3.45 5.58 5.85
N LEU A 41 4.45 5.44 6.74
CA LEU A 41 5.36 4.31 6.74
C LEU A 41 4.62 2.98 6.95
N MET A 42 3.68 2.94 7.90
CA MET A 42 2.87 1.76 8.17
C MET A 42 1.96 1.40 6.99
N ALA A 43 1.31 2.40 6.39
CA ALA A 43 0.46 2.20 5.20
C ALA A 43 1.28 1.69 3.99
N TYR A 44 2.45 2.27 3.74
CA TYR A 44 3.36 1.79 2.69
C TYR A 44 3.85 0.37 2.97
N SER A 45 4.17 0.05 4.23
CA SER A 45 4.62 -1.29 4.62
C SER A 45 3.54 -2.34 4.42
N ALA A 46 2.28 -2.02 4.76
CA ALA A 46 1.12 -2.87 4.48
C ALA A 46 0.91 -3.07 2.97
N PHE A 47 0.99 -2.00 2.19
CA PHE A 47 0.98 -2.07 0.73
C PHE A 47 2.07 -3.02 0.20
N ALA A 48 3.31 -2.86 0.67
CA ALA A 48 4.44 -3.68 0.24
C ALA A 48 4.22 -5.16 0.60
N VAL A 49 3.78 -5.47 1.82
CA VAL A 49 3.44 -6.83 2.24
C VAL A 49 2.32 -7.42 1.40
N ALA A 50 1.25 -6.66 1.12
CA ALA A 50 0.15 -7.12 0.28
C ALA A 50 0.62 -7.47 -1.15
N VAL A 51 1.47 -6.63 -1.74
CA VAL A 51 2.09 -6.87 -3.04
C VAL A 51 2.97 -8.13 -3.01
N LEU A 52 3.83 -8.26 -2.00
CA LEU A 52 4.71 -9.42 -1.84
C LEU A 52 3.89 -10.70 -1.67
N ARG A 53 2.85 -10.71 -0.84
CA ARG A 53 1.95 -11.87 -0.69
C ARG A 53 1.27 -12.27 -2.01
N LYS A 54 0.92 -11.29 -2.85
CA LYS A 54 0.21 -11.54 -4.12
C LYS A 54 1.13 -12.05 -5.23
N PHE A 55 2.32 -11.47 -5.36
CA PHE A 55 3.16 -11.61 -6.57
C PHE A 55 4.48 -12.35 -6.32
N SER A 56 4.89 -12.55 -5.06
CA SER A 56 6.11 -13.30 -4.73
C SER A 56 5.85 -14.82 -4.66
N PRO A 57 6.85 -15.68 -4.92
CA PRO A 57 8.22 -15.39 -5.38
C PRO A 57 8.34 -15.26 -6.90
N THR A 58 7.29 -15.59 -7.64
CA THR A 58 7.29 -15.59 -9.10
C THR A 58 6.16 -14.71 -9.61
N TYR A 59 6.53 -13.63 -10.29
CA TYR A 59 5.61 -12.78 -11.04
C TYR A 59 6.06 -12.68 -12.50
N SER A 60 5.15 -12.25 -13.34
CA SER A 60 5.45 -11.78 -14.69
C SER A 60 4.91 -10.36 -14.88
N VAL A 61 5.63 -9.55 -15.67
CA VAL A 61 5.16 -8.19 -16.04
C VAL A 61 3.74 -8.20 -16.63
N PRO A 62 3.35 -9.15 -17.51
CA PRO A 62 1.98 -9.25 -17.99
C PRO A 62 0.93 -9.49 -16.90
N GLU A 63 1.26 -10.20 -15.81
CA GLU A 63 0.34 -10.38 -14.68
C GLU A 63 0.10 -9.08 -13.92
N ILE A 64 1.15 -8.29 -13.69
CA ILE A 64 1.03 -6.96 -13.06
C ILE A 64 0.19 -6.03 -13.94
N ILE A 65 0.46 -5.99 -15.25
CA ILE A 65 -0.30 -5.17 -16.20
C ILE A 65 -1.78 -5.59 -16.21
N ARG A 66 -2.06 -6.90 -16.19
CA ARG A 66 -3.45 -7.41 -16.13
C ARG A 66 -4.13 -7.01 -14.83
N TYR A 67 -3.46 -7.19 -13.70
CA TYR A 67 -3.97 -6.77 -12.39
C TYR A 67 -4.34 -5.28 -12.37
N VAL A 68 -3.42 -4.40 -12.76
CA VAL A 68 -3.67 -2.94 -12.81
C VAL A 68 -4.82 -2.61 -13.76
N THR A 69 -4.91 -3.30 -14.89
CA THR A 69 -5.99 -3.12 -15.86
C THR A 69 -7.34 -3.51 -15.26
N ASP A 70 -7.42 -4.61 -14.54
CA ASP A 70 -8.67 -5.09 -13.95
C ASP A 70 -9.10 -4.24 -12.75
N LEU A 71 -8.16 -3.81 -11.91
CA LEU A 71 -8.42 -2.84 -10.84
C LEU A 71 -9.00 -1.53 -11.39
N ARG A 72 -8.40 -0.98 -12.45
CA ARG A 72 -8.90 0.24 -13.11
C ARG A 72 -10.32 0.09 -13.66
N LYS A 73 -10.71 -1.09 -14.14
CA LYS A 73 -12.08 -1.35 -14.59
C LYS A 73 -13.05 -1.40 -13.41
N ALA A 74 -12.63 -1.96 -12.28
CA ALA A 74 -13.48 -2.09 -11.10
C ALA A 74 -13.91 -0.72 -10.54
N VAL A 75 -13.04 0.29 -10.66
CA VAL A 75 -13.28 1.65 -10.13
C VAL A 75 -13.65 2.68 -11.21
N VAL A 76 -13.86 2.26 -12.47
CA VAL A 76 -14.04 3.17 -13.62
C VAL A 76 -15.23 4.14 -13.48
N ALA A 77 -16.25 3.74 -12.71
CA ALA A 77 -17.45 4.54 -12.50
C ALA A 77 -17.28 5.65 -11.45
N ASP A 78 -16.22 5.60 -10.65
CA ASP A 78 -15.91 6.59 -9.63
C ASP A 78 -14.74 7.47 -10.08
N GLU A 79 -15.05 8.70 -10.50
CA GLU A 79 -14.05 9.66 -10.97
C GLU A 79 -13.02 10.01 -9.88
N SER A 80 -13.39 9.89 -8.61
CA SER A 80 -12.48 10.15 -7.48
C SER A 80 -11.47 9.03 -7.25
N LEU A 81 -11.71 7.84 -7.82
CA LEU A 81 -10.87 6.65 -7.69
C LEU A 81 -10.11 6.33 -8.98
N GLN A 82 -9.93 7.30 -9.88
CA GLN A 82 -9.17 7.08 -11.10
C GLN A 82 -7.71 6.76 -10.82
N ILE A 83 -7.30 5.55 -11.21
CA ILE A 83 -5.92 5.08 -11.03
C ILE A 83 -5.10 5.36 -12.29
N ASN A 84 -3.96 6.05 -12.10
CA ASN A 84 -2.93 6.15 -13.12
C ASN A 84 -2.21 4.79 -13.26
N PRO A 85 -2.32 4.11 -14.42
CA PRO A 85 -1.79 2.75 -14.59
C PRO A 85 -0.26 2.69 -14.46
N ARG A 86 0.47 3.72 -14.91
CA ARG A 86 1.94 3.74 -14.82
C ARG A 86 2.41 3.86 -13.38
N VAL A 87 1.72 4.68 -12.59
CA VAL A 87 1.99 4.84 -11.15
C VAL A 87 1.71 3.52 -10.41
N ALA A 88 0.55 2.91 -10.66
CA ALA A 88 0.18 1.64 -10.03
C ALA A 88 1.15 0.50 -10.38
N GLU A 89 1.50 0.35 -11.67
CA GLU A 89 2.51 -0.62 -12.09
C GLU A 89 3.87 -0.33 -11.44
N GLY A 90 4.30 0.94 -11.44
CA GLY A 90 5.60 1.33 -10.92
C GLY A 90 5.74 1.07 -9.42
N LEU A 91 4.71 1.37 -8.63
CA LEU A 91 4.66 1.06 -7.20
C LEU A 91 4.79 -0.44 -6.92
N ILE A 92 4.07 -1.28 -7.68
CA ILE A 92 4.13 -2.74 -7.51
C ILE A 92 5.53 -3.26 -7.88
N ARG A 93 6.08 -2.82 -9.01
CA ARG A 93 7.38 -3.27 -9.52
C ARG A 93 8.54 -2.79 -8.64
N GLU A 94 8.42 -1.61 -8.03
CA GLU A 94 9.39 -1.10 -7.05
C GLU A 94 9.46 -2.01 -5.81
N VAL A 95 8.31 -2.40 -5.24
CA VAL A 95 8.25 -3.35 -4.11
C VAL A 95 8.86 -4.70 -4.48
N LEU A 96 8.59 -5.18 -5.69
CA LEU A 96 9.12 -6.44 -6.20
C LEU A 96 10.59 -6.36 -6.63
N GLN A 97 11.22 -5.17 -6.51
CA GLN A 97 12.60 -4.91 -6.92
C GLN A 97 12.88 -5.39 -8.35
N ASP A 98 11.97 -5.11 -9.27
CA ASP A 98 12.09 -5.51 -10.68
C ASP A 98 13.27 -4.79 -11.36
N GLU A 99 14.38 -5.50 -11.55
CA GLU A 99 15.60 -4.98 -12.20
C GLU A 99 15.38 -4.52 -13.64
N THR A 100 14.31 -4.98 -14.31
CA THR A 100 13.99 -4.56 -15.68
C THR A 100 13.20 -3.25 -15.72
N PHE A 101 12.73 -2.76 -14.58
CA PHE A 101 11.99 -1.50 -14.47
C PHE A 101 12.93 -0.34 -14.19
N THR A 102 13.05 0.57 -15.14
CA THR A 102 14.01 1.68 -15.08
C THR A 102 13.41 3.00 -14.57
N ASP A 103 12.08 3.07 -14.45
CA ASP A 103 11.43 4.25 -13.91
C ASP A 103 11.57 4.26 -12.38
N THR A 104 11.67 5.46 -11.81
CA THR A 104 11.70 5.66 -10.36
C THR A 104 10.53 6.53 -9.93
N ALA A 105 10.12 6.40 -8.66
CA ALA A 105 9.19 7.33 -8.05
C ALA A 105 9.63 8.80 -8.31
N PRO A 106 8.68 9.71 -8.62
CA PRO A 106 7.23 9.54 -8.49
C PRO A 106 6.50 9.08 -9.78
N PHE A 107 7.20 8.42 -10.71
CA PHE A 107 6.61 7.85 -11.95
C PHE A 107 5.85 8.88 -12.82
N GLY A 108 6.26 10.16 -12.73
CA GLY A 108 5.63 11.26 -13.46
C GLY A 108 4.31 11.76 -12.86
N ALA A 109 3.99 11.43 -11.62
CA ALA A 109 2.82 11.92 -10.89
C ALA A 109 3.21 12.67 -9.60
N ASP A 110 2.22 13.23 -8.91
CA ASP A 110 2.40 13.83 -7.58
C ASP A 110 2.25 12.79 -6.46
N ASN A 111 2.61 13.21 -5.23
CA ASN A 111 2.54 12.34 -4.05
C ASN A 111 1.10 11.91 -3.73
N GLU A 112 0.10 12.74 -4.03
CA GLU A 112 -1.31 12.44 -3.78
C GLU A 112 -1.79 11.30 -4.70
N THR A 113 -1.42 11.36 -5.98
CA THR A 113 -1.69 10.29 -6.95
C THR A 113 -1.01 8.99 -6.55
N MET A 114 0.24 9.06 -6.08
CA MET A 114 0.97 7.88 -5.59
C MET A 114 0.30 7.26 -4.36
N ALA A 115 -0.03 8.09 -3.36
CA ALA A 115 -0.68 7.63 -2.13
C ALA A 115 -2.03 6.98 -2.46
N SER A 116 -2.87 7.66 -3.26
CA SER A 116 -4.17 7.15 -3.69
C SER A 116 -4.06 5.81 -4.42
N ALA A 117 -3.09 5.67 -5.33
CA ALA A 117 -2.82 4.41 -6.01
C ALA A 117 -2.40 3.29 -5.04
N SER A 118 -1.48 3.57 -4.11
CA SER A 118 -1.06 2.58 -3.11
C SER A 118 -2.20 2.13 -2.19
N PHE A 119 -3.07 3.05 -1.76
CA PHE A 119 -4.22 2.73 -0.93
C PHE A 119 -5.24 1.87 -1.66
N LEU A 120 -5.58 2.22 -2.90
CA LEU A 120 -6.52 1.43 -3.71
C LEU A 120 -5.99 0.03 -3.99
N ILE A 121 -4.69 -0.12 -4.29
CA ILE A 121 -4.07 -1.43 -4.47
C ILE A 121 -4.10 -2.23 -3.15
N LEU A 122 -3.75 -1.61 -2.03
CA LEU A 122 -3.79 -2.27 -0.71
C LEU A 122 -5.20 -2.80 -0.40
N LEU A 123 -6.23 -1.96 -0.54
CA LEU A 123 -7.61 -2.34 -0.27
C LEU A 123 -8.07 -3.49 -1.19
N ASP A 124 -7.80 -3.40 -2.49
CA ASP A 124 -8.17 -4.47 -3.43
C ASP A 124 -7.46 -5.79 -3.12
N LEU A 125 -6.17 -5.76 -2.79
CA LEU A 125 -5.42 -6.97 -2.44
C LEU A 125 -5.92 -7.60 -1.13
N CYS A 126 -6.19 -6.79 -0.10
CA CYS A 126 -6.77 -7.26 1.15
C CYS A 126 -8.17 -7.86 0.94
N HIS A 127 -9.02 -7.21 0.13
CA HIS A 127 -10.35 -7.73 -0.23
C HIS A 127 -10.26 -9.04 -1.02
N GLN A 128 -9.34 -9.15 -1.98
CA GLN A 128 -9.13 -10.39 -2.74
C GLN A 128 -8.61 -11.54 -1.87
N ALA A 129 -7.75 -11.23 -0.89
CA ALA A 129 -7.23 -12.20 0.05
C ALA A 129 -8.30 -12.68 1.05
N LYS A 130 -9.41 -11.94 1.21
CA LYS A 130 -10.50 -12.23 2.15
C LYS A 130 -10.01 -12.42 3.58
N LEU A 131 -9.08 -11.55 4.00
CA LEU A 131 -8.48 -11.62 5.32
C LEU A 131 -9.56 -11.69 6.40
N ASP A 132 -9.54 -12.75 7.21
CA ASP A 132 -10.36 -12.89 8.40
C ASP A 132 -9.58 -12.51 9.68
N GLY A 133 -10.22 -12.54 10.85
CA GLY A 133 -9.63 -12.04 12.10
C GLY A 133 -8.17 -12.50 12.34
N PRO A 134 -7.88 -13.82 12.36
CA PRO A 134 -6.51 -14.31 12.47
C PRO A 134 -5.58 -13.86 11.34
N GLU A 135 -6.04 -13.87 10.09
CA GLU A 135 -5.24 -13.48 8.92
C GLU A 135 -4.91 -11.98 8.88
N VAL A 136 -5.81 -11.14 9.41
CA VAL A 136 -5.59 -9.70 9.61
C VAL A 136 -4.47 -9.47 10.62
N GLU A 137 -4.47 -10.19 11.74
CA GLU A 137 -3.42 -10.04 12.77
C GLU A 137 -2.04 -10.47 12.23
N GLU A 138 -1.97 -11.56 11.47
CA GLU A 138 -0.73 -11.97 10.80
C GLU A 138 -0.26 -10.91 9.79
N PHE A 139 -1.18 -10.36 9.00
CA PHE A 139 -0.88 -9.30 8.04
C PHE A 139 -0.34 -8.03 8.71
N LEU A 140 -0.94 -7.61 9.83
CA LEU A 140 -0.49 -6.45 10.61
C LEU A 140 0.90 -6.67 11.20
N GLN A 141 1.19 -7.89 11.69
CA GLN A 141 2.49 -8.25 12.22
C GLN A 141 3.56 -8.23 11.12
N GLU A 142 3.30 -8.84 9.96
CA GLU A 142 4.22 -8.79 8.81
C GLU A 142 4.50 -7.36 8.34
N SER A 143 3.46 -6.52 8.30
CA SER A 143 3.57 -5.11 7.90
C SER A 143 4.42 -4.32 8.89
N THR A 144 4.27 -4.60 10.18
CA THR A 144 5.09 -4.00 11.24
C THR A 144 6.55 -4.44 11.13
N ASP A 145 6.79 -5.73 10.88
CA ASP A 145 8.13 -6.27 10.70
C ASP A 145 8.79 -5.75 9.42
N TYR A 146 8.02 -5.49 8.37
CA TYR A 146 8.50 -4.82 7.18
C TYR A 146 8.91 -3.37 7.47
N ALA A 147 8.09 -2.61 8.22
CA ALA A 147 8.36 -1.21 8.56
C ALA A 147 9.63 -1.01 9.41
N ARG A 148 10.07 -2.05 10.12
CA ARG A 148 11.26 -2.04 11.00
C ARG A 148 12.57 -2.38 10.30
N ARG A 149 12.53 -2.80 9.02
CA ARG A 149 13.71 -3.16 8.22
C ARG A 149 14.41 -1.92 7.68
#